data_AF-A0A914Z6Y4-F1
#
_entry.id   AF-A0A914Z6Y4-F1
#
_cell.length_a   1.000
_cell.length_b   1.000
_cell.length_c   1.000
_cell.angle_alpha   90.00
_cell.angle_beta   90.00
_cell.angle_gamma   90.00
#
_symmetry.space_group_name_H-M   'P 1'
#
loop_
_entity.id
_entity.type
_entity.pdbx_description
1 polymer ?
#
loop_
_entity_poly.entity_id
_entity_poly.type
_entity_poly.pdbx_seq_one_letter_code
_entity_poly.pdbx_strand_id
1 'polypeptide(L)'
;MCSTSRDSLNKAVNFIDKIAKDGKSVYVHCKAGRTRSATVATCYLMSKYDYLPNVAFNIIKTARPQCLLRNNHWRSVNEFRRYLDSQKSPSVSP
;
A
#
# COMPACT_ATOMS: atom_id res chain seq x y z
N MET A 1 4.75 15.46 -11.75
CA MET A 1 4.59 14.92 -10.37
C MET A 1 4.55 13.40 -10.47
N CYS A 2 5.40 12.69 -9.70
CA CYS A 2 5.68 11.26 -9.86
C CYS A 2 4.46 10.40 -9.47
N SER A 3 3.77 9.83 -10.46
CA SER A 3 2.80 8.75 -10.26
C SER A 3 3.60 7.46 -10.13
N THR A 4 3.47 6.73 -9.02
CA THR A 4 4.14 5.43 -8.86
C THR A 4 3.35 4.39 -9.64
N SER A 5 3.96 3.79 -10.66
CA SER A 5 3.33 2.79 -11.51
C SER A 5 2.86 1.58 -10.71
N ARG A 6 1.73 0.97 -11.13
CA ARG A 6 1.17 -0.25 -10.53
C ARG A 6 2.20 -1.37 -10.37
N ASP A 7 3.04 -1.60 -11.39
CA ASP A 7 4.09 -2.62 -11.36
C ASP A 7 5.11 -2.37 -10.22
N SER A 8 5.51 -1.11 -10.04
CA SER A 8 6.41 -0.72 -8.96
C SER A 8 5.77 -0.90 -7.58
N LEU A 9 4.48 -0.58 -7.44
CA LEU A 9 3.73 -0.84 -6.21
C LEU A 9 3.66 -2.34 -5.91
N ASN A 10 3.35 -3.17 -6.90
CA ASN A 10 3.27 -4.61 -6.74
C ASN A 10 4.62 -5.22 -6.33
N LYS A 11 5.71 -4.82 -7.00
CA LYS A 11 7.07 -5.24 -6.64
C LYS A 11 7.45 -4.83 -5.22
N ALA A 12 7.11 -3.59 -4.81
CA ALA A 12 7.38 -3.11 -3.47
C ALA A 12 6.59 -3.89 -2.41
N VAL A 13 5.30 -4.13 -2.64
CA VAL A 13 4.44 -4.91 -1.74
C VAL A 13 4.95 -6.35 -1.59
N ASN A 14 5.27 -7.01 -2.72
CA ASN A 14 5.83 -8.36 -2.70
C ASN A 14 7.17 -8.44 -1.97
N PHE A 15 8.03 -7.43 -2.13
CA PHE A 15 9.28 -7.33 -1.39
C PHE A 15 9.01 -7.23 0.12
N ILE A 16 8.11 -6.35 0.55
CA ILE A 16 7.76 -6.19 1.95
C ILE A 16 7.17 -7.49 2.51
N ASP A 17 6.26 -8.14 1.80
CA ASP A 17 5.64 -9.39 2.25
C ASP A 17 6.66 -10.53 2.38
N LYS A 18 7.62 -10.62 1.46
CA LYS A 18 8.71 -11.60 1.54
C LYS A 18 9.56 -11.41 2.79
N ILE A 19 9.99 -10.17 3.08
CA ILE A 19 10.79 -9.88 4.27
C ILE A 19 9.99 -10.06 5.56
N ALA A 20 8.70 -9.71 5.55
CA ALA A 20 7.80 -9.92 6.69
C ALA A 20 7.60 -11.42 7.00
N LYS A 21 7.55 -12.29 5.97
CA LYS A 21 7.51 -13.75 6.13
C LYS A 21 8.78 -14.32 6.78
N ASP A 22 9.93 -13.68 6.53
CA ASP A 22 11.20 -14.02 7.19
C ASP A 22 11.29 -13.48 8.63
N GLY A 23 10.21 -12.89 9.18
CA GLY A 23 10.18 -12.33 10.53
C GLY A 23 10.97 -11.02 10.69
N LYS A 24 11.37 -10.39 9.58
CA LYS A 24 12.17 -9.16 9.56
C LYS A 24 11.30 -7.93 9.32
N SER A 25 11.78 -6.78 9.78
CA SER A 25 11.11 -5.49 9.59
C SER A 25 11.63 -4.75 8.36
N VAL A 26 10.73 -4.10 7.61
CA VAL A 26 11.09 -3.27 6.45
C VAL A 26 10.87 -1.79 6.78
N TYR A 27 11.91 -0.98 6.61
CA TYR A 27 11.81 0.47 6.74
C TYR A 27 11.51 1.13 5.39
N VAL A 28 10.31 1.67 5.24
CA VAL A 28 9.88 2.38 4.01
C VAL A 28 9.96 3.89 4.23
N HIS A 29 10.84 4.57 3.49
CA HIS A 29 10.95 6.03 3.54
C HIS A 29 10.94 6.66 2.14
N CYS A 30 10.56 7.94 2.07
CA CYS A 30 10.81 8.78 0.92
C CYS A 30 11.58 10.02 1.38
N LYS A 31 11.94 10.94 0.46
CA LYS A 31 12.72 12.14 0.81
C LYS A 31 12.13 12.95 1.98
N ALA A 32 10.80 13.11 2.02
CA ALA A 32 10.11 13.85 3.08
C ALA A 32 9.21 12.98 3.97
N GLY A 33 9.12 11.67 3.72
CA GLY A 33 8.23 10.76 4.45
C GLY A 33 6.71 11.00 4.32
N ARG A 34 6.26 11.96 3.51
CA ARG A 34 4.86 12.43 3.53
C ARG A 34 3.90 11.72 2.56
N THR A 35 4.38 11.30 1.39
CA THR A 35 3.47 10.91 0.29
C THR A 35 3.84 9.59 -0.37
N ARG A 36 5.00 9.51 -1.05
CA ARG A 36 5.38 8.29 -1.80
C ARG A 36 5.51 7.05 -0.90
N SER A 37 6.11 7.20 0.28
CA SER A 37 6.21 6.11 1.27
C SER A 37 4.85 5.72 1.84
N ALA A 38 3.97 6.69 2.08
CA ALA A 38 2.61 6.44 2.57
C ALA A 38 1.77 5.67 1.55
N THR A 39 1.91 5.96 0.25
CA THR A 39 1.23 5.22 -0.82
C THR A 39 1.61 3.74 -0.81
N VAL A 40 2.90 3.42 -0.75
CA VAL A 40 3.39 2.02 -0.72
C VAL A 40 2.90 1.30 0.53
N ALA A 41 2.99 1.95 1.70
CA ALA A 41 2.50 1.38 2.96
C ALA A 41 0.97 1.14 2.90
N THR A 42 0.21 2.04 2.28
CA THR A 42 -1.24 1.87 2.11
C THR A 42 -1.54 0.65 1.24
N CYS A 43 -0.87 0.53 0.08
CA CYS A 43 -0.99 -0.62 -0.80
C CYS A 43 -0.62 -1.94 -0.11
N TYR A 44 0.41 -1.93 0.73
CA TYR A 44 0.81 -3.11 1.51
C TYR A 44 -0.28 -3.55 2.49
N LEU A 45 -0.84 -2.61 3.27
CA LEU A 45 -1.93 -2.91 4.21
C LEU A 45 -3.18 -3.45 3.49
N MET A 46 -3.50 -2.89 2.32
CA MET A 46 -4.60 -3.39 1.49
C MET A 46 -4.34 -4.81 0.99
N SER A 47 -3.11 -5.11 0.56
CA SER A 47 -2.75 -6.44 0.08
C SER A 47 -2.70 -7.48 1.21
N LYS A 48 -2.27 -7.09 2.41
CA LYS A 48 -2.04 -8.01 3.53
C LYS A 48 -3.31 -8.29 4.34
N TYR A 49 -4.14 -7.28 4.58
CA TYR A 49 -5.30 -7.33 5.47
C TYR A 49 -6.63 -7.09 4.74
N ASP A 50 -6.62 -6.96 3.42
CA ASP A 50 -7.79 -6.63 2.60
C ASP A 50 -8.51 -5.33 2.95
N TYR A 51 -7.82 -4.39 3.60
CA TYR A 51 -8.44 -3.12 3.97
C TYR A 51 -8.82 -2.28 2.74
N LEU A 52 -9.88 -1.49 2.90
CA LEU A 52 -10.22 -0.44 1.94
C LEU A 52 -9.11 0.64 1.94
N PRO A 53 -8.85 1.30 0.79
CA PRO A 53 -7.87 2.38 0.69
C PRO A 53 -7.95 3.43 1.82
N ASN A 54 -9.17 3.83 2.16
CA ASN A 54 -9.45 4.83 3.19
C ASN A 54 -9.06 4.31 4.59
N VAL A 55 -9.39 3.05 4.89
CA VAL A 55 -9.10 2.41 6.18
C VAL A 55 -7.59 2.22 6.34
N ALA A 56 -6.93 1.68 5.31
CA ALA A 56 -5.49 1.48 5.29
C ALA A 56 -4.73 2.80 5.47
N PHE A 57 -5.15 3.87 4.79
CA PHE A 57 -4.52 5.17 4.95
C PHE A 57 -4.80 5.79 6.33
N ASN A 58 -5.98 5.58 6.90
CA ASN A 58 -6.31 6.11 8.23
C ASN A 58 -5.41 5.50 9.31
N ILE A 59 -5.12 4.19 9.23
CA ILE A 59 -4.15 3.51 10.13
C ILE A 59 -2.76 4.13 10.00
N ILE A 60 -2.32 4.47 8.79
CA ILE A 60 -1.03 5.15 8.60
C ILE A 60 -1.08 6.56 9.19
N LYS A 61 -2.21 7.25 9.05
CA LYS A 61 -2.40 8.61 9.53
C LYS A 61 -2.44 8.69 11.06
N THR A 62 -2.96 7.68 11.76
CA THR A 62 -2.89 7.61 13.23
C THR A 62 -1.46 7.44 13.71
N ALA A 63 -0.65 6.62 13.02
CA ALA A 63 0.78 6.48 13.34
C ALA A 63 1.63 7.69 12.91
N ARG A 64 1.27 8.34 11.79
CA ARG A 64 1.97 9.49 11.22
C ARG A 64 0.99 10.52 10.65
N PRO A 65 0.55 11.52 11.46
CA PRO A 65 -0.42 12.53 11.02
C PRO A 65 0.10 13.45 9.91
N GLN A 66 1.43 13.49 9.73
CA GLN A 66 2.13 14.24 8.69
C GLN A 66 1.94 13.64 7.28
N CYS A 67 1.45 12.39 7.18
CA CYS A 67 1.25 11.72 5.91
C CYS A 67 0.05 12.31 5.16
N LEU A 68 0.24 12.58 3.86
CA LEU A 68 -0.78 13.17 3.00
C LEU A 68 -0.74 12.54 1.61
N LEU A 69 -1.87 11.96 1.21
CA LEU A 69 -2.12 11.51 -0.16
C LEU A 69 -2.92 12.57 -0.91
N ARG A 70 -2.33 13.10 -1.99
CA ARG A 70 -3.04 13.95 -2.97
C ARG A 70 -3.83 13.11 -3.96
N ASN A 71 -4.77 13.72 -4.69
CA ASN A 71 -5.67 13.07 -5.66
C ASN A 71 -4.98 12.06 -6.60
N ASN A 72 -3.79 12.40 -7.14
CA ASN A 72 -3.06 11.49 -8.02
C ASN A 72 -2.63 10.20 -7.33
N HIS A 73 -2.24 10.26 -6.05
CA HIS A 73 -1.87 9.07 -5.29
C HIS A 73 -3.10 8.24 -4.93
N TRP A 74 -4.21 8.88 -4.59
CA TRP A 74 -5.49 8.19 -4.38
C TRP A 74 -5.94 7.43 -5.63
N ARG A 75 -5.74 8.00 -6.82
CA ARG A 75 -5.99 7.29 -8.08
C ARG A 75 -5.14 6.02 -8.18
N SER A 76 -3.83 6.10 -7.93
CA SER A 76 -2.94 4.93 -7.96
C SER A 76 -3.31 3.88 -6.89
N VAL A 77 -3.68 4.30 -5.68
CA VAL A 77 -4.10 3.38 -4.60
C VAL A 77 -5.42 2.69 -4.97
N ASN A 78 -6.39 3.43 -5.51
CA ASN A 78 -7.67 2.86 -5.93
C ASN A 78 -7.52 1.93 -7.14
N GLU A 79 -6.65 2.27 -8.09
CA GLU A 79 -6.30 1.38 -9.20
C GLU A 79 -5.65 0.09 -8.69
N PHE A 80 -4.75 0.20 -7.70
CA PHE A 80 -4.16 -0.96 -7.04
C PHE A 80 -5.22 -1.80 -6.30
N ARG A 81 -6.22 -1.18 -5.65
CA ARG A 81 -7.35 -1.91 -5.04
C ARG A 81 -8.09 -2.75 -6.08
N ARG A 82 -8.47 -2.13 -7.20
CA ARG A 82 -9.19 -2.81 -8.29
C ARG A 82 -8.37 -3.96 -8.88
N TYR A 83 -7.04 -3.77 -8.96
CA TYR A 83 -6.13 -4.83 -9.36
C TYR A 83 -6.13 -6.00 -8.35
N LEU A 84 -6.05 -5.73 -7.04
CA LEU A 84 -6.16 -6.76 -6.01
C LEU A 84 -7.49 -7.51 -6.07
N ASP A 85 -8.61 -6.80 -6.25
CA ASP A 85 -9.93 -7.41 -6.38
C ASP A 85 -10.01 -8.29 -7.63
N SER A 86 -9.37 -7.88 -8.74
CA SER A 86 -9.29 -8.68 -9.98
C SER A 86 -8.41 -9.93 -9.84
N GLN A 87 -7.47 -9.94 -8.91
CA GLN A 87 -6.65 -11.12 -8.57
C GLN A 87 -7.34 -12.03 -7.54
N LYS A 88 -8.49 -11.62 -6.98
CA LYS A 88 -9.13 -12.25 -5.81
C LYS A 88 -10.21 -13.29 -6.10
N SER A 89 -10.38 -13.74 -7.34
CA SER A 89 -11.19 -14.93 -7.65
C SER A 89 -10.66 -16.17 -6.89
N PRO A 90 -11.54 -17.04 -6.38
CA PRO A 90 -11.86 -17.17 -4.96
C PRO A 90 -10.96 -18.18 -4.24
N SER A 91 -10.19 -17.73 -3.24
CA SER A 91 -9.90 -18.62 -2.11
C SER A 91 -11.06 -18.47 -1.12
N VAL A 92 -12.13 -19.22 -1.40
CA VAL A 92 -13.10 -19.63 -0.38
C VAL A 92 -12.26 -20.12 0.80
N SER A 93 -12.32 -19.41 1.92
CA SER A 93 -11.85 -19.97 3.18
C SER A 93 -13.10 -20.32 3.98
N PRO A 94 -13.21 -21.58 4.44
CA PRO A 94 -14.42 -22.20 4.99
C PRO A 94 -14.91 -21.59 6.29
#